data_AF-A0A6M1SUS5-F1
#
_entry.id   AF-A0A6M1SUS5-F1
#
_cell.length_a   1.000
_cell.length_b   1.000
_cell.length_c   1.000
_cell.angle_alpha   90.00
_cell.angle_beta   90.00
_cell.angle_gamma   90.00
#
_symmetry.space_group_name_H-M   'P 1'
#
loop_
_entity.id
_entity.type
_entity.pdbx_description
1 polymer ?
#
loop_
_entity_poly.entity_id
_entity_poly.type
_entity_poly.pdbx_seq_one_letter_code
_entity_poly.pdbx_strand_id
1 'polypeptide(L)'
;MIEISATAIYWFITLGLVIGLTVGVIMGKEGTGVPVNIIWGVAAAILTGVIGIKLNFGDGLLFSMAGTLAVLFLVNAFHQHHAEDIYGHTDRDILIKNRE
;
A
#
# COMPACT_ATOMS: atom_id res chain seq x y z
N MET A 1 -23.77 12.64 12.64
CA MET A 1 -22.78 11.62 12.24
C MET A 1 -22.34 11.93 10.83
N ILE A 2 -21.06 11.78 10.51
CA ILE A 2 -20.61 11.80 9.12
C ILE A 2 -21.10 10.51 8.48
N GLU A 3 -21.86 10.62 7.40
CA GLU A 3 -22.43 9.47 6.70
C GLU A 3 -21.53 9.04 5.55
N ILE A 4 -21.52 7.73 5.26
CA ILE A 4 -20.84 7.19 4.09
C ILE A 4 -21.63 7.64 2.85
N SER A 5 -21.17 8.74 2.26
CA SER A 5 -21.74 9.28 1.03
C SER A 5 -21.02 8.74 -0.20
N ALA A 6 -21.68 8.81 -1.36
CA ALA A 6 -21.05 8.49 -2.65
C ALA A 6 -19.80 9.37 -2.90
N THR A 7 -19.83 10.62 -2.46
CA THR A 7 -18.71 11.55 -2.53
C THR A 7 -17.52 11.06 -1.71
N ALA A 8 -17.74 10.55 -0.49
CA ALA A 8 -16.67 10.01 0.35
C ALA A 8 -16.02 8.77 -0.29
N ILE A 9 -16.83 7.87 -0.84
CA ILE A 9 -16.34 6.67 -1.55
C ILE A 9 -15.51 7.08 -2.78
N TYR A 10 -15.97 8.06 -3.56
CA TYR A 10 -15.22 8.61 -4.69
C TYR A 10 -13.83 9.11 -4.24
N TRP A 11 -13.77 9.85 -3.14
CA TRP A 11 -12.49 10.34 -2.62
C TRP A 11 -11.58 9.21 -2.14
N PHE A 12 -12.12 8.18 -1.49
CA PHE A 12 -11.32 7.02 -1.09
C PHE A 12 -10.75 6.27 -2.30
N ILE A 13 -11.54 6.09 -3.36
CA ILE A 13 -11.05 5.48 -4.61
C ILE A 13 -9.93 6.34 -5.22
N THR A 14 -10.16 7.64 -5.40
CA THR A 14 -9.16 8.56 -5.96
C THR A 14 -7.87 8.53 -5.15
N LEU A 15 -7.99 8.57 -3.83
CA LEU A 15 -6.86 8.54 -2.91
C LEU A 15 -6.10 7.21 -3.00
N GLY A 16 -6.81 6.08 -3.02
CA GLY A 16 -6.21 4.76 -3.20
C GLY A 16 -5.51 4.59 -4.56
N LEU A 17 -6.06 5.14 -5.64
CA LEU A 17 -5.43 5.16 -6.95
C LEU A 17 -4.13 5.97 -6.93
N VAL A 18 -4.16 7.18 -6.37
CA VAL A 18 -2.99 8.07 -6.30
C VAL A 18 -1.89 7.46 -5.44
N ILE A 19 -2.21 6.96 -4.25
CA ILE A 19 -1.24 6.36 -3.35
C ILE A 19 -0.71 5.05 -3.95
N GLY A 20 -1.57 4.18 -4.45
CA GLY A 20 -1.18 2.92 -5.07
C GLY A 20 -0.25 3.12 -6.27
N LEU A 21 -0.55 4.10 -7.13
CA LEU A 21 0.35 4.48 -8.22
C LEU A 21 1.70 4.99 -7.68
N THR A 22 1.66 5.90 -6.71
CA THR A 22 2.88 6.50 -6.12
C THR A 22 3.78 5.44 -5.49
N VAL A 23 3.23 4.58 -4.64
CA VAL A 23 3.97 3.49 -3.99
C VAL A 23 4.46 2.49 -5.02
N GLY A 24 3.63 2.10 -5.98
CA GLY A 24 4.04 1.18 -7.05
C GLY A 24 5.21 1.71 -7.88
N VAL A 25 5.24 3.00 -8.17
CA VAL A 25 6.36 3.65 -8.88
C VAL A 25 7.61 3.72 -7.99
N ILE A 26 7.46 4.06 -6.71
CA ILE A 26 8.58 4.13 -5.75
C ILE A 26 9.23 2.75 -5.56
N MET A 27 8.43 1.70 -5.42
CA MET A 27 8.91 0.33 -5.18
C MET A 27 9.57 -0.31 -6.41
N GLY A 28 9.26 0.18 -7.62
CA GLY A 28 9.90 -0.27 -8.85
C GLY A 28 9.83 -1.80 -9.04
N LYS A 29 11.00 -2.44 -9.15
CA LYS A 29 11.15 -3.88 -9.36
C LYS A 29 11.22 -4.71 -8.07
N GLU A 30 11.35 -4.06 -6.91
CA GLU A 30 11.53 -4.74 -5.62
C GLU A 30 10.19 -5.06 -4.94
N GLY A 31 9.12 -4.36 -5.33
CA GLY A 31 7.76 -4.59 -4.82
C GLY A 31 6.87 -5.41 -5.76
N THR A 32 5.60 -5.53 -5.36
CA THR A 32 4.55 -6.30 -6.08
C THR A 32 4.19 -5.79 -7.49
N GLY A 33 4.78 -4.69 -7.94
CA GLY A 33 4.49 -4.02 -9.21
C GLY A 33 3.33 -3.02 -9.15
N VAL A 34 3.29 -2.10 -10.13
CA VAL A 34 2.34 -0.98 -10.18
C VAL A 34 0.87 -1.43 -10.19
N PRO A 35 0.43 -2.40 -11.03
CA PRO A 35 -0.98 -2.80 -11.06
C PRO A 35 -1.49 -3.36 -9.73
N VAL A 36 -0.65 -4.15 -9.04
CA VAL A 36 -0.98 -4.77 -7.76
C VAL A 36 -1.08 -3.70 -6.67
N ASN A 37 -0.16 -2.75 -6.63
CA ASN A 37 -0.20 -1.62 -5.70
C ASN A 37 -1.45 -0.74 -5.91
N ILE A 38 -1.89 -0.52 -7.15
CA ILE A 38 -3.12 0.24 -7.44
C ILE A 38 -4.36 -0.50 -6.92
N ILE A 39 -4.50 -1.79 -7.22
CA ILE A 39 -5.65 -2.60 -6.78
C ILE A 39 -5.73 -2.64 -5.25
N TRP A 40 -4.62 -2.95 -4.58
CA TRP A 40 -4.56 -2.96 -3.12
C TRP A 40 -4.72 -1.57 -2.51
N GLY A 41 -4.21 -0.52 -3.19
CA GLY A 41 -4.35 0.86 -2.75
C GLY A 41 -5.82 1.28 -2.67
N VAL A 42 -6.60 1.00 -3.72
CA VAL A 42 -8.05 1.27 -3.73
C VAL A 42 -8.79 0.46 -2.68
N ALA A 43 -8.53 -0.85 -2.60
CA ALA A 43 -9.19 -1.71 -1.62
C ALA A 43 -8.91 -1.26 -0.18
N ALA A 44 -7.65 -0.95 0.13
CA ALA A 44 -7.23 -0.48 1.44
C ALA A 44 -7.84 0.89 1.78
N ALA A 45 -7.85 1.82 0.83
CA ALA A 45 -8.40 3.15 1.04
C ALA A 45 -9.90 3.13 1.37
N ILE A 46 -10.67 2.32 0.66
CA ILE A 46 -12.11 2.16 0.93
C ILE A 46 -12.32 1.52 2.31
N LEU A 47 -11.64 0.41 2.60
CA LEU A 47 -11.82 -0.31 3.86
C LEU A 47 -11.46 0.57 5.06
N THR A 48 -10.29 1.19 5.02
CA THR A 48 -9.79 2.02 6.11
C THR A 48 -10.58 3.32 6.22
N GLY A 49 -10.93 3.97 5.11
CA GLY A 49 -11.79 5.16 5.12
C GLY A 49 -13.16 4.92 5.75
N VAL A 50 -13.80 3.79 5.41
CA VAL A 50 -15.08 3.38 6.02
C VAL A 50 -14.93 3.14 7.52
N ILE A 51 -13.85 2.47 7.95
CA ILE A 51 -13.54 2.28 9.39
C ILE A 51 -13.33 3.64 10.08
N GLY A 52 -12.60 4.56 9.45
CA GLY A 52 -12.36 5.90 9.97
C GLY A 52 -13.64 6.68 10.22
N ILE A 53 -14.58 6.66 9.27
CA ILE A 53 -15.91 7.28 9.44
C ILE A 53 -16.68 6.60 10.58
N LYS A 54 -16.70 5.26 10.64
CA LYS A 54 -17.42 4.50 11.67
C LYS A 54 -16.90 4.77 13.09
N LEU A 55 -15.61 5.05 13.23
CA LEU A 55 -14.97 5.39 14.50
C LEU A 55 -15.00 6.90 14.82
N ASN A 56 -15.69 7.72 14.02
CA ASN A 56 -15.74 9.17 14.13
C ASN A 56 -14.36 9.87 14.04
N PHE A 57 -13.40 9.31 13.29
CA PHE A 57 -12.13 9.97 12.98
C PHE A 57 -12.30 10.95 11.81
N GLY A 58 -13.02 12.05 12.05
CA GLY A 58 -13.31 13.08 11.04
C GLY A 58 -14.00 12.52 9.80
N ASP A 59 -13.65 13.04 8.62
CA ASP A 59 -14.21 12.58 7.33
C ASP A 59 -13.64 11.24 6.84
N GLY A 60 -12.82 10.56 7.66
CA GLY A 60 -12.18 9.29 7.32
C GLY A 60 -11.08 9.36 6.27
N LEU A 61 -10.84 10.51 5.61
CA LEU A 61 -9.84 10.67 4.55
C LEU A 61 -8.39 10.48 5.04
N LEU A 62 -8.04 11.11 6.17
CA LEU A 62 -6.70 10.96 6.76
C LEU A 62 -6.46 9.53 7.24
N PHE A 63 -7.51 8.91 7.80
CA PHE A 63 -7.45 7.52 8.26
C PHE A 63 -7.36 6.56 7.06
N SER A 64 -8.06 6.86 5.96
CA SER A 64 -7.95 6.17 4.68
C SER A 64 -6.53 6.24 4.12
N MET A 65 -5.89 7.41 4.18
CA MET A 65 -4.50 7.59 3.74
C MET A 65 -3.52 6.78 4.58
N ALA A 66 -3.55 6.95 5.89
CA ALA A 66 -2.64 6.23 6.80
C ALA A 66 -2.84 4.71 6.70
N GLY A 67 -4.10 4.26 6.65
CA GLY A 67 -4.45 2.86 6.49
C GLY A 67 -4.00 2.27 5.16
N THR A 68 -4.18 3.00 4.05
CA THR A 68 -3.69 2.60 2.73
C THR A 68 -2.19 2.42 2.71
N LEU A 69 -1.44 3.38 3.26
CA LEU A 69 0.02 3.28 3.34
C LEU A 69 0.46 2.08 4.17
N ALA A 70 -0.17 1.83 5.32
CA ALA A 70 0.13 0.68 6.16
C ALA A 70 -0.15 -0.66 5.44
N VAL A 71 -1.29 -0.79 4.75
CA VAL A 71 -1.62 -2.01 4.00
C VAL A 71 -0.66 -2.21 2.84
N LEU A 72 -0.36 -1.18 2.04
CA LEU A 72 0.58 -1.29 0.93
C LEU A 72 2.00 -1.60 1.41
N PHE A 73 2.41 -1.05 2.56
CA PHE A 73 3.67 -1.44 3.19
C PHE A 73 3.70 -2.93 3.50
N LEU A 74 2.66 -3.47 4.16
CA LEU A 74 2.58 -4.90 4.47
C LEU A 74 2.59 -5.75 3.20
N VAL A 75 1.78 -5.40 2.19
CA VAL A 75 1.69 -6.13 0.92
C VAL A 75 3.06 -6.22 0.24
N ASN A 76 3.80 -5.12 0.17
CA ASN A 76 5.13 -5.13 -0.44
C ASN A 76 6.18 -5.84 0.44
N ALA A 77 6.14 -5.66 1.76
CA ALA A 77 7.05 -6.35 2.68
C ALA A 77 6.89 -7.87 2.62
N PHE A 78 5.65 -8.38 2.61
CA PHE A 78 5.39 -9.81 2.46
C PHE A 78 5.76 -10.34 1.08
N HIS A 79 5.55 -9.56 0.02
CA HIS A 79 5.99 -9.94 -1.31
C HIS A 79 7.51 -10.07 -1.41
N GLN A 80 8.24 -9.10 -0.85
CA GLN A 80 9.70 -9.11 -0.86
C GLN A 80 10.24 -10.31 -0.07
N HIS A 81 9.69 -10.60 1.12
CA HIS A 81 10.06 -11.79 1.88
C HIS A 81 9.82 -13.08 1.10
N HIS A 82 8.68 -13.18 0.41
CA HIS A 82 8.37 -14.36 -0.39
C HIS A 82 9.30 -14.50 -1.61
N ALA A 83 9.66 -13.38 -2.24
CA ALA A 83 10.63 -13.36 -3.33
C ALA A 83 12.02 -13.81 -2.85
N GLU A 84 12.45 -13.37 -1.66
CA GLU A 84 13.71 -13.83 -1.04
C GLU A 84 13.70 -15.33 -0.72
N ASP A 85 12.58 -15.86 -0.23
CA ASP A 85 12.44 -17.30 0.08
C ASP A 85 12.50 -18.18 -1.17
N ILE A 86 11.96 -17.71 -2.31
CA ILE A 86 11.92 -18.49 -3.56
C ILE A 86 13.24 -18.40 -4.33
N TYR A 87 13.78 -17.19 -4.48
CA TYR A 87 14.93 -16.94 -5.36
C TYR A 87 16.28 -16.98 -4.64
N GLY A 88 16.29 -17.13 -3.31
CA GLY A 88 17.49 -16.93 -2.48
C GLY A 88 17.84 -15.44 -2.40
N HIS A 89 18.72 -15.07 -1.44
CA HIS A 89 19.09 -13.68 -1.16
C HIS A 89 19.46 -12.92 -2.43
N THR A 90 18.51 -12.14 -2.94
CA THR A 90 18.75 -11.20 -4.03
C THR A 90 19.64 -10.10 -3.44
N ASP A 91 20.88 -10.03 -3.89
CA ASP A 91 21.85 -8.96 -3.63
C ASP A 91 22.58 -8.85 -2.28
N ARG A 92 22.76 -9.94 -1.51
CA ARG A 92 23.79 -9.95 -0.45
C ARG A 92 25.18 -10.40 -0.90
N ASP A 93 25.31 -11.02 -2.07
CA ASP A 93 26.58 -11.57 -2.54
C ASP A 93 27.60 -10.51 -3.03
N ILE A 94 27.13 -9.31 -3.42
CA ILE A 94 28.03 -8.21 -3.87
C ILE A 94 28.84 -7.65 -2.69
N LEU A 95 28.32 -7.72 -1.47
CA LEU A 95 29.02 -7.23 -0.27
C LEU A 95 29.97 -8.26 0.34
N ILE A 96 29.77 -9.56 0.06
CA ILE A 96 30.64 -10.64 0.58
C ILE A 96 31.86 -10.84 -0.32
N LYS A 97 31.70 -10.72 -1.64
CA LYS A 97 32.80 -10.99 -2.60
C LYS A 97 33.91 -9.93 -2.60
N ASN A 98 33.67 -8.74 -2.04
CA ASN A 98 34.67 -7.67 -1.96
C ASN A 98 35.52 -7.68 -0.67
N ARG A 99 35.45 -8.77 0.12
CA ARG A 99 36.21 -8.93 1.39
C ARG A 99 37.19 -10.10 1.41
N GLU A 100 37.45 -10.75 0.28
CA GLU A 100 38.50 -11.77 0.14
C GLU A 100 39.73 -11.23 -0.60
#